data_AF-A0A973GS88-F1
#
_entry.id   AF-A0A973GS88-F1
#
_cell.length_a   1.000
_cell.length_b   1.000
_cell.length_c   1.000
_cell.angle_alpha   90.00
_cell.angle_beta   90.00
_cell.angle_gamma   90.00
#
_symmetry.space_group_name_H-M   'P 1'
#
loop_
_entity.id
_entity.type
_entity.pdbx_description
1 polymer ?
#
loop_
_entity_poly.entity_id
_entity_poly.type
_entity_poly.pdbx_seq_one_letter_code
_entity_poly.pdbx_strand_id
1 'polypeptide(L)'
;MAAATATCEPTSSDALGPFYKPDALIRSSVGTGYVLRGVVRTSKDCGPVAGAVIELWLAGPNGEYDDAHRATIIADASGAYRFESNVPPPYYGRPPHIHLRISAKGYSTLVTQHYPAASTKEAVFDIVLVPSQ
;
A
#
# COMPACT_ATOMS: atom_id res chain seq x y z
N MET A 1 -2.29 -26.23 -27.29
CA MET A 1 -1.79 -24.84 -27.30
C MET A 1 -1.71 -24.37 -25.87
N ALA A 2 -0.52 -24.01 -25.39
CA ALA A 2 -0.36 -23.45 -24.05
C ALA A 2 -1.02 -22.08 -24.00
N ALA A 3 -1.92 -21.85 -23.04
CA ALA A 3 -2.42 -20.52 -22.78
C ALA A 3 -1.24 -19.66 -22.30
N ALA A 4 -1.00 -18.51 -22.92
CA ALA A 4 -0.09 -17.53 -22.38
C ALA A 4 -0.63 -17.13 -21.00
N THR A 5 0.09 -17.47 -19.93
CA THR A 5 -0.20 -16.95 -18.59
C THR A 5 -0.14 -15.43 -18.66
N ALA A 6 -1.28 -14.77 -18.43
CA ALA A 6 -1.32 -13.33 -18.32
C ALA A 6 -0.39 -12.91 -17.17
N THR A 7 0.68 -12.19 -17.50
CA THR A 7 1.58 -11.62 -16.49
C THR A 7 1.12 -10.22 -16.18
N CYS A 8 1.15 -9.86 -14.90
CA CYS A 8 0.85 -8.51 -14.44
C CYS A 8 2.15 -7.75 -14.27
N GLU A 9 2.19 -6.52 -14.75
CA GLU A 9 3.33 -5.64 -14.55
C GLU A 9 3.56 -5.44 -13.04
N PRO A 10 4.75 -5.74 -12.50
CA PRO A 10 5.05 -5.52 -11.09
C PRO A 10 4.88 -4.06 -10.70
N THR A 11 4.39 -3.80 -9.49
CA THR A 11 4.30 -2.43 -8.98
C THR A 11 5.71 -1.88 -8.77
N SER A 12 5.97 -0.70 -9.34
CA SER A 12 7.24 0.01 -9.16
C SER A 12 7.53 0.30 -7.70
N SER A 13 8.79 0.10 -7.31
CA SER A 13 9.27 0.51 -5.99
C SER A 13 9.44 2.02 -5.90
N ASP A 14 9.31 2.56 -4.70
CA ASP A 14 9.62 3.95 -4.36
C ASP A 14 10.39 4.00 -3.03
N ALA A 15 10.89 5.17 -2.65
CA ALA A 15 11.69 5.36 -1.45
C ALA A 15 10.91 5.03 -0.17
N LEU A 16 11.58 4.32 0.75
CA LEU A 16 11.08 4.08 2.11
C LEU A 16 10.91 5.41 2.88
N GLY A 17 11.82 6.36 2.65
CA GLY A 17 11.89 7.57 3.46
C GLY A 17 12.36 7.30 4.90
N PRO A 18 12.58 8.36 5.69
CA PRO A 18 13.20 8.24 7.00
C PRO A 18 12.22 7.87 8.13
N PHE A 19 10.91 7.87 7.85
CA PHE A 19 9.88 7.78 8.88
C PHE A 19 9.24 6.40 9.02
N TYR A 20 9.79 5.35 8.39
CA TYR A 20 9.30 4.00 8.60
C TYR A 20 9.55 3.55 10.05
N LYS A 21 8.56 2.91 10.65
CA LYS A 21 8.63 2.26 11.96
C LYS A 21 7.83 0.96 11.87
N PRO A 22 8.41 -0.19 12.27
CA PRO A 22 7.71 -1.47 12.25
C PRO A 22 6.63 -1.53 13.35
N ASP A 23 5.87 -2.62 13.34
CA ASP A 23 4.93 -3.00 14.41
C ASP A 23 3.76 -2.03 14.62
N ALA A 24 3.31 -1.40 13.53
CA ALA A 24 2.08 -0.62 13.54
C ALA A 24 0.86 -1.50 13.86
N LEU A 25 -0.11 -0.95 14.58
CA LEU A 25 -1.34 -1.66 14.96
C LEU A 25 -2.10 -2.19 13.74
N ILE A 26 -2.70 -3.38 13.87
CA ILE A 26 -3.62 -3.91 12.86
C ILE A 26 -4.93 -3.14 12.93
N ARG A 27 -5.19 -2.30 11.93
CA ARG A 27 -6.41 -1.47 11.82
C ARG A 27 -6.63 -1.02 10.39
N SER A 28 -7.88 -0.87 10.00
CA SER A 28 -8.26 -0.43 8.64
C SER A 28 -8.44 1.09 8.52
N SER A 29 -8.34 1.84 9.63
CA SER A 29 -8.49 3.30 9.63
C SER A 29 -7.55 3.96 10.65
N VAL A 30 -7.01 5.11 10.25
CA VAL A 30 -6.23 6.05 11.10
C VAL A 30 -6.81 7.46 11.06
N GLY A 31 -7.97 7.63 10.43
CA GLY A 31 -8.60 8.93 10.18
C GLY A 31 -9.71 8.80 9.15
N THR A 32 -10.19 9.94 8.65
CA THR A 32 -11.29 10.02 7.67
C THR A 32 -10.97 11.00 6.56
N GLY A 33 -11.50 10.75 5.36
CA GLY A 33 -11.44 11.69 4.23
C GLY A 33 -10.74 11.16 3.00
N TYR A 34 -9.94 10.10 3.12
CA TYR A 34 -9.31 9.41 2.01
C TYR A 34 -9.37 7.88 2.16
N VAL A 35 -9.88 7.19 1.15
CA VAL A 35 -9.96 5.73 1.11
C VAL A 35 -9.01 5.17 0.03
N LEU A 36 -8.04 4.37 0.45
CA LEU A 36 -7.20 3.60 -0.46
C LEU A 36 -7.62 2.14 -0.41
N ARG A 37 -7.94 1.54 -1.56
CA ARG A 37 -8.30 0.12 -1.64
C ARG A 37 -7.66 -0.53 -2.86
N GLY A 38 -7.60 -1.84 -2.87
CA GLY A 38 -7.14 -2.59 -4.04
C GLY A 38 -6.99 -4.06 -3.75
N VAL A 39 -6.32 -4.76 -4.66
CA VAL A 39 -5.99 -6.18 -4.53
C VAL A 39 -4.47 -6.35 -4.63
N VAL A 40 -3.91 -7.14 -3.71
CA VAL A 40 -2.53 -7.63 -3.81
C VAL A 40 -2.52 -8.84 -4.74
N ARG A 41 -1.70 -8.80 -5.78
CA ARG A 41 -1.58 -9.79 -6.85
C ARG A 41 -0.15 -10.26 -7.02
N THR A 42 0.03 -11.39 -7.69
CA THR A 42 1.34 -11.87 -8.14
C THR A 42 1.60 -11.48 -9.59
N SER A 43 2.85 -11.13 -9.92
CA SER A 43 3.26 -10.86 -11.31
C SER A 43 3.26 -12.13 -12.18
N LYS A 44 3.31 -13.31 -11.57
CA LYS A 44 3.40 -14.62 -12.26
C LYS A 44 2.18 -14.92 -13.14
N ASP A 45 0.98 -14.69 -12.62
CA ASP A 45 -0.28 -15.07 -13.26
C ASP A 45 -1.45 -14.13 -12.91
N CYS A 46 -1.16 -12.95 -12.34
CA CYS A 46 -2.15 -11.98 -11.87
C CYS A 46 -3.09 -12.46 -10.74
N GLY A 47 -2.83 -13.65 -10.18
CA GLY A 47 -3.61 -14.22 -9.09
C GLY A 47 -3.50 -13.43 -7.79
N PRO A 48 -4.49 -13.53 -6.88
CA PRO A 48 -4.48 -12.81 -5.62
C PRO A 48 -3.42 -13.37 -4.65
N VAL A 49 -2.85 -12.51 -3.81
CA VAL A 49 -1.90 -12.88 -2.75
C VAL A 49 -2.60 -12.68 -1.40
N ALA A 50 -3.22 -13.76 -0.91
CA ALA A 50 -3.87 -13.76 0.38
C ALA A 50 -2.87 -13.63 1.54
N GLY A 51 -3.27 -12.93 2.61
CA GLY A 51 -2.46 -12.78 3.82
C GLY A 51 -1.24 -11.88 3.65
N ALA A 52 -1.12 -11.15 2.54
CA ALA A 52 -0.10 -10.12 2.39
C ALA A 52 -0.24 -9.07 3.52
N VAL A 53 0.88 -8.76 4.17
CA VAL A 53 0.96 -7.75 5.23
C VAL A 53 1.32 -6.42 4.58
N ILE A 54 0.45 -5.44 4.74
CA ILE A 54 0.56 -4.10 4.17
C ILE A 54 0.73 -3.12 5.33
N GLU A 55 1.93 -2.61 5.53
CA GLU A 55 2.23 -1.56 6.50
C GLU A 55 2.10 -0.19 5.80
N LEU A 56 1.28 0.69 6.36
CA LEU A 56 1.01 2.03 5.83
C LEU A 56 1.40 3.10 6.85
N TRP A 57 1.99 4.20 6.36
CA TRP A 57 2.23 5.41 7.14
C TRP A 57 2.09 6.65 6.26
N LEU A 58 1.59 7.72 6.85
CA LEU A 58 1.40 9.02 6.19
C LEU A 58 1.58 10.15 7.19
N ALA A 59 1.79 11.36 6.66
CA ALA A 59 1.74 12.57 7.48
C ALA A 59 0.30 12.82 7.96
N GLY A 60 0.15 13.16 9.24
CA GLY A 60 -1.11 13.60 9.82
C GLY A 60 -1.55 14.96 9.28
N PRO A 61 -2.74 15.46 9.66
CA PRO A 61 -3.27 16.74 9.17
C PRO A 61 -2.38 17.97 9.41
N ASN A 62 -1.50 17.92 10.42
CA ASN A 62 -0.53 18.97 10.73
C ASN A 62 0.77 18.87 9.90
N GLY A 63 0.91 17.85 9.05
CA GLY A 63 2.11 17.60 8.25
C GLY A 63 3.21 16.80 8.95
N GLU A 64 2.96 16.31 10.16
CA GLU A 64 3.94 15.53 10.94
C GLU A 64 3.67 14.02 10.86
N TYR A 65 4.73 13.23 11.03
CA TYR A 65 4.62 11.78 11.17
C TYR A 65 4.55 11.39 12.64
N ASP A 66 3.56 10.57 12.99
CA ASP A 66 3.36 10.04 14.34
C ASP A 66 2.99 8.56 14.29
N ASP A 67 2.70 7.96 15.45
CA ASP A 67 2.22 6.58 15.54
C ASP A 67 0.70 6.46 15.30
N ALA A 68 -0.05 7.55 15.43
CA ALA A 68 -1.49 7.58 15.22
C ALA A 68 -1.87 7.38 13.75
N HIS A 69 -1.01 7.78 12.82
CA HIS A 69 -1.18 7.67 11.36
C HIS A 69 -0.39 6.49 10.76
N ARG A 70 -0.27 5.39 11.51
CA ARG A 70 0.33 4.13 11.04
C ARG A 70 -0.64 2.97 11.16
N ALA A 71 -0.66 2.08 10.18
CA ALA A 71 -1.52 0.91 10.21
C ALA A 71 -0.86 -0.29 9.56
N THR A 72 -1.25 -1.47 10.05
CA THR A 72 -1.01 -2.74 9.38
C THR A 72 -2.35 -3.29 8.89
N ILE A 73 -2.40 -3.69 7.63
CA ILE A 73 -3.55 -4.41 7.05
C ILE A 73 -3.07 -5.78 6.59
N ILE A 74 -3.90 -6.79 6.81
CA ILE A 74 -3.71 -8.13 6.26
C ILE A 74 -4.71 -8.29 5.11
N ALA A 75 -4.20 -8.53 3.91
CA ALA A 75 -5.02 -8.78 2.74
C ALA A 75 -5.86 -10.05 2.93
N ASP A 76 -7.13 -10.01 2.51
CA ASP A 76 -8.04 -11.13 2.70
C ASP A 76 -7.77 -12.30 1.73
N ALA A 77 -8.62 -13.32 1.74
CA ALA A 77 -8.48 -14.50 0.87
C ALA A 77 -8.53 -14.17 -0.64
N SER A 78 -9.13 -13.04 -1.02
CA SER A 78 -9.15 -12.52 -2.39
C SER A 78 -7.98 -11.56 -2.68
N GLY A 79 -7.06 -11.37 -1.72
CA GLY A 79 -5.98 -10.39 -1.79
C GLY A 79 -6.47 -8.96 -1.57
N ALA A 80 -7.74 -8.73 -1.24
CA ALA A 80 -8.29 -7.40 -1.11
C ALA A 80 -7.84 -6.71 0.18
N TYR A 81 -7.67 -5.41 0.11
CA TYR A 81 -7.37 -4.54 1.24
C TYR A 81 -8.13 -3.22 1.14
N ARG A 82 -8.41 -2.60 2.29
CA ARG A 82 -9.00 -1.26 2.39
C ARG A 82 -8.42 -0.51 3.58
N PHE A 83 -7.93 0.69 3.32
CA PHE A 83 -7.37 1.62 4.29
C PHE A 83 -8.11 2.95 4.23
N GLU A 84 -8.41 3.55 5.39
CA GLU A 84 -8.98 4.88 5.49
C GLU A 84 -8.12 5.81 6.35
N SER A 85 -7.93 7.04 5.88
CA SER A 85 -7.06 8.02 6.51
C SER A 85 -7.54 9.44 6.24
N ASN A 86 -6.87 10.43 6.83
CA ASN A 86 -6.95 11.80 6.32
C ASN A 86 -6.38 11.88 4.90
N VAL A 87 -6.76 12.92 4.15
CA VAL A 87 -5.99 13.27 2.95
C VAL A 87 -4.60 13.74 3.42
N PRO A 88 -3.50 13.12 2.97
CA PRO A 88 -2.17 13.56 3.37
C PRO A 88 -1.92 14.99 2.89
N PRO A 89 -1.39 15.89 3.73
CA PRO A 89 -0.96 17.20 3.27
C PRO A 89 0.35 17.09 2.46
N PRO A 90 0.65 18.07 1.58
CA PRO A 90 2.01 18.23 1.08
C PRO A 90 2.95 18.61 2.22
N TYR A 91 4.18 18.10 2.22
CA TYR A 91 5.17 18.44 3.23
C TYR A 91 6.59 18.46 2.62
N TYR A 92 7.46 19.35 3.09
CA TYR A 92 8.83 19.55 2.59
C TYR A 92 8.97 19.56 1.04
N GLY A 93 8.01 20.18 0.35
CA GLY A 93 8.01 20.27 -1.12
C GLY A 93 7.66 18.97 -1.85
N ARG A 94 7.25 17.91 -1.13
CA ARG A 94 6.76 16.66 -1.70
C ARG A 94 5.24 16.71 -1.87
N PRO A 95 4.70 16.11 -2.94
CA PRO A 95 3.25 15.99 -3.11
C PRO A 95 2.64 15.13 -1.98
N PRO A 96 1.33 15.24 -1.73
CA PRO A 96 0.59 14.29 -0.88
C PRO A 96 0.89 12.84 -1.25
N HIS A 97 1.18 11.99 -0.26
CA HIS A 97 1.38 10.57 -0.48
C HIS A 97 1.13 9.74 0.78
N ILE A 98 0.89 8.45 0.57
CA ILE A 98 0.81 7.40 1.58
C ILE A 98 1.92 6.42 1.26
N HIS A 99 2.79 6.12 2.23
CA HIS A 99 3.80 5.10 2.04
C HIS A 99 3.21 3.72 2.29
N LEU A 100 3.72 2.72 1.57
CA LEU A 100 3.36 1.32 1.72
C LEU A 100 4.61 0.46 1.76
N ARG A 101 4.66 -0.48 2.71
CA ARG A 101 5.59 -1.61 2.72
C ARG A 101 4.77 -2.89 2.74
N ILE A 102 4.99 -3.75 1.74
CA ILE A 102 4.21 -4.96 1.54
C ILE A 102 5.12 -6.17 1.62
N SER A 103 4.76 -7.13 2.45
CA SER A 103 5.46 -8.40 2.58
C SER A 103 4.47 -9.57 2.53
N ALA A 104 4.90 -10.67 1.91
CA ALA A 104 4.15 -11.91 1.85
C ALA A 104 5.15 -13.07 1.75
N LYS A 105 4.78 -14.24 2.31
CA LYS A 105 5.63 -15.43 2.23
C LYS A 105 5.86 -15.83 0.78
N GLY A 106 7.11 -15.98 0.37
CA GLY A 106 7.47 -16.35 -1.00
C GLY A 106 7.48 -15.18 -2.00
N TYR A 107 7.43 -13.94 -1.51
CA TYR A 107 7.51 -12.73 -2.34
C TYR A 107 8.62 -11.81 -1.84
N SER A 108 9.23 -11.09 -2.78
CA SER A 108 10.12 -9.97 -2.46
C SER A 108 9.33 -8.88 -1.76
N THR A 109 9.86 -8.32 -0.67
CA THR A 109 9.23 -7.18 0.01
C THR A 109 9.22 -5.98 -0.93
N LEU A 110 8.05 -5.37 -1.10
CA LEU A 110 7.87 -4.16 -1.89
C LEU A 110 7.77 -2.95 -0.97
N VAL A 111 8.49 -1.88 -1.31
CA VAL A 111 8.29 -0.55 -0.73
C VAL A 111 7.86 0.36 -1.87
N THR A 112 6.77 1.10 -1.69
CA THR A 112 6.24 2.01 -2.69
C THR A 112 5.45 3.14 -2.03
N GLN A 113 4.93 4.05 -2.85
CA GLN A 113 4.11 5.17 -2.41
C GLN A 113 2.88 5.31 -3.30
N HIS A 114 1.74 5.62 -2.68
CA HIS A 114 0.54 6.03 -3.37
C HIS A 114 0.42 7.55 -3.33
N TYR A 115 0.14 8.17 -4.47
CA TYR A 115 0.00 9.62 -4.62
C TYR A 115 -1.45 9.97 -4.95
N PRO A 116 -2.24 10.50 -3.99
CA PRO A 116 -3.61 10.91 -4.24
C PRO A 116 -3.73 11.92 -5.38
N ALA A 117 -4.63 11.68 -6.33
CA ALA A 117 -4.98 12.66 -7.34
C ALA A 117 -5.72 13.86 -6.70
N ALA A 118 -5.50 15.05 -7.26
CA ALA A 118 -6.13 16.27 -6.77
C ALA A 118 -7.66 16.14 -6.70
N SER A 119 -8.25 16.64 -5.60
CA SER A 119 -9.70 16.63 -5.35
C SER A 119 -10.37 15.25 -5.29
N THR A 120 -9.61 14.17 -5.13
CA THR A 120 -10.16 12.82 -4.93
C THR A 120 -10.21 12.45 -3.45
N LYS A 121 -11.23 11.67 -3.07
CA LYS A 121 -11.39 11.11 -1.71
C LYS A 121 -11.19 9.60 -1.67
N GLU A 122 -10.92 9.00 -2.82
CA GLU A 122 -10.65 7.57 -2.91
C GLU A 122 -9.74 7.27 -4.10
N ALA A 123 -9.02 6.16 -4.01
CA ALA A 123 -8.32 5.55 -5.13
C ALA A 123 -8.35 4.03 -5.04
N VAL A 124 -8.28 3.41 -6.22
CA VAL A 124 -7.95 2.00 -6.37
C VAL A 124 -6.47 1.90 -6.70
N PHE A 125 -5.73 1.10 -5.92
CA PHE A 125 -4.30 0.86 -6.09
C PHE A 125 -4.02 -0.64 -5.95
N ASP A 126 -4.02 -1.34 -7.09
CA ASP A 126 -3.64 -2.76 -7.12
C ASP A 126 -2.12 -2.88 -6.96
N ILE A 127 -1.70 -3.81 -6.10
CA ILE A 127 -0.30 -4.04 -5.76
C ILE A 127 0.12 -5.37 -6.36
N VAL A 128 1.11 -5.36 -7.24
CA VAL A 128 1.61 -6.56 -7.92
C VAL A 128 2.99 -6.91 -7.37
N LEU A 129 3.06 -7.99 -6.59
CA LEU A 129 4.28 -8.50 -5.98
C LEU A 129 5.03 -9.45 -6.91
N VAL A 130 6.35 -9.44 -6.79
CA VAL A 130 7.25 -10.36 -7.49
C VAL A 130 7.57 -11.55 -6.56
N PRO A 131 7.40 -12.80 -7.00
CA PRO A 131 7.85 -13.96 -6.25
C PRO A 131 9.34 -13.87 -5.89
N SER A 132 9.69 -14.20 -4.65
CA SER A 132 11.09 -14.42 -4.27
C SER A 132 11.53 -15.76 -4.85
N GLN A 133 12.68 -15.80 -5.51
CA GLN A 133 13.25 -17.03 -6.08
C GLN A 133 13.31 -18.18 -5.07
#